data_AF-E9I7C9-F1
#
_entry.id   AF-E9I7C9-F1
#
_cell.length_a   1.000
_cell.length_b   1.000
_cell.length_c   1.000
_cell.angle_alpha   90.00
_cell.angle_beta   90.00
_cell.angle_gamma   90.00
#
_symmetry.space_group_name_H-M   'P 1'
#
loop_
_entity.id
_entity.type
_entity.pdbx_description
1 polymer ?
#
loop_
_entity_poly.entity_id
_entity_poly.type
_entity_poly.pdbx_seq_one_letter_code
_entity_poly.pdbx_strand_id
1 'polypeptide(L)'
;MEYLKIKLLKYAGHPHQWPWFVMIAAGILVLSYGYVFRALPWTSNPSAWGSFGDYMGGLLNPAVSTLTLVVAIKVWAQQREELEETKRALKDQAETAQANRREQRFFDLMQVYQQTLHTFQGTTGRGDSRNGKPALDIWLTSQKQLGGMIGSEALRGRLNPEATRAQAHLDNWIDQAIQHWKKPYVEDSLNHYFRVIFRILHDAEDLLEQDRHRFIRIFRAQLSRTELLLLGLNLWITEEGQKMQPIACEYGLLKHLPQCNLRDVLEKDLPPLVFGRRFAEIKASQS
;
A
#
# COMPACT_ATOMS: atom_id res chain seq x y z
N MET A 1 2.22 14.04 45.57
CA MET A 1 2.98 14.70 44.48
C MET A 1 2.37 14.43 43.10
N GLU A 2 1.90 13.20 42.79
CA GLU A 2 1.18 12.91 41.52
C GLU A 2 -0.20 13.58 41.40
N TYR A 3 -0.96 13.67 42.49
CA TYR A 3 -2.29 14.30 42.49
C TYR A 3 -2.26 15.80 42.13
N LEU A 4 -1.14 16.49 42.40
CA LEU A 4 -0.93 17.89 42.04
C LEU A 4 -0.53 18.06 40.57
N LYS A 5 0.23 17.10 40.00
CA LYS A 5 0.54 17.07 38.56
C LYS A 5 -0.72 16.86 37.72
N ILE A 6 -1.62 15.96 38.14
CA ILE A 6 -2.87 15.67 37.42
C ILE A 6 -3.84 16.87 37.45
N LYS A 7 -3.88 17.63 38.56
CA LYS A 7 -4.73 18.82 38.66
C LYS A 7 -4.20 20.01 37.85
N LEU A 8 -2.88 20.13 37.69
CA LEU A 8 -2.26 21.16 36.86
C LEU A 8 -2.40 20.85 35.36
N LEU A 9 -2.31 19.58 34.96
CA LEU A 9 -2.55 19.15 33.58
C LEU A 9 -4.03 19.33 33.17
N LYS A 10 -4.97 19.16 34.10
CA LYS A 10 -6.41 19.37 33.83
C LYS A 10 -6.80 20.84 33.62
N TYR A 11 -5.94 21.79 34.01
CA TYR A 11 -6.16 23.23 33.77
C TYR A 11 -5.56 23.73 32.45
N ALA A 12 -4.72 22.93 31.80
CA ALA A 12 -4.04 23.30 30.54
C ALA A 12 -4.86 23.01 29.28
N GLY A 13 -5.96 22.25 29.38
CA GLY A 13 -6.75 21.77 28.23
C GLY A 13 -7.96 22.61 27.80
N HIS A 14 -8.14 23.83 28.31
CA HIS A 14 -9.29 24.68 27.92
C HIS A 14 -8.84 25.95 27.16
N PRO A 15 -9.19 26.11 25.87
CA PRO A 15 -8.72 27.22 25.02
C PRO A 15 -9.38 28.58 25.33
N HIS A 16 -10.05 28.74 26.47
CA HIS A 16 -10.79 29.96 26.80
C HIS A 16 -10.60 30.48 28.23
N GLN A 17 -9.63 29.97 29.00
CA GLN A 17 -9.28 30.59 30.28
C GLN A 17 -8.24 31.67 30.05
N TRP A 18 -8.70 32.84 29.61
CA TRP A 18 -7.95 34.08 29.79
C TRP A 18 -7.49 34.12 31.25
N PRO A 19 -6.21 34.44 31.58
CA PRO A 19 -5.70 34.24 32.92
C PRO A 19 -6.28 35.33 33.83
N TRP A 20 -7.51 35.10 34.28
CA TRP A 20 -8.29 35.97 35.15
C TRP A 20 -7.51 36.30 36.43
N PHE A 21 -6.61 35.42 36.86
CA PHE A 21 -5.67 35.68 37.95
C PHE A 21 -4.70 36.83 37.67
N VAL A 22 -4.29 37.08 36.42
CA VAL A 22 -3.46 38.24 36.03
C VAL A 22 -4.29 39.52 36.15
N MET A 23 -5.54 39.50 35.71
CA MET A 23 -6.48 40.62 35.84
C MET A 23 -6.80 40.92 37.32
N ILE A 24 -6.96 39.88 38.14
CA ILE A 24 -7.17 40.01 39.58
C ILE A 24 -5.91 40.55 40.26
N ALA A 25 -4.72 40.06 39.93
CA ALA A 25 -3.47 40.56 40.48
C ALA A 25 -3.23 42.03 40.11
N ALA A 26 -3.51 42.41 38.86
CA ALA A 26 -3.47 43.80 38.41
C ALA A 26 -4.52 44.66 39.13
N GLY A 27 -5.73 44.15 39.32
CA GLY A 27 -6.80 44.82 40.07
C GLY A 27 -6.43 45.04 41.55
N ILE A 28 -5.89 44.01 42.22
CA ILE A 28 -5.40 44.11 43.61
C ILE A 28 -4.27 45.13 43.71
N LEU A 29 -3.37 45.16 42.73
CA LEU A 29 -2.30 46.15 42.66
C LEU A 29 -2.84 47.57 42.57
N VAL A 30 -3.78 47.82 41.66
CA VAL A 30 -4.43 49.13 41.50
C VAL A 30 -5.22 49.52 42.75
N LEU A 31 -5.94 48.58 43.38
CA LEU A 31 -6.70 48.82 44.61
C LEU A 31 -5.78 49.10 45.80
N SER A 32 -4.67 48.37 45.93
CA SER A 32 -3.66 48.60 46.97
C SER A 32 -3.01 49.97 46.82
N TYR A 33 -2.70 50.38 45.57
CA TYR A 33 -2.23 51.72 45.25
C TYR A 33 -3.26 52.79 45.66
N GLY A 34 -4.53 52.63 45.28
CA GLY A 34 -5.61 53.56 45.65
C GLY A 34 -5.89 53.62 47.17
N TYR A 35 -5.72 52.50 47.88
CA TYR A 35 -5.88 52.44 49.33
C TYR A 35 -4.75 53.16 50.06
N VAL A 36 -3.49 52.91 49.67
CA VAL A 36 -2.32 53.62 50.22
C VAL A 36 -2.38 55.11 49.89
N PHE A 37 -2.83 55.46 48.68
CA PHE A 37 -3.06 56.85 48.26
C PHE A 37 -4.06 57.60 49.15
N ARG A 38 -5.13 56.93 49.60
CA ARG A 38 -6.11 57.51 50.54
C ARG A 38 -5.58 57.68 51.96
N ALA A 39 -4.54 56.97 52.36
CA ALA A 39 -3.99 56.98 53.71
C ALA A 39 -2.88 58.03 53.93
N LEU A 40 -2.39 58.69 52.85
CA LEU A 40 -1.35 59.70 52.93
C LEU A 40 -1.93 61.11 53.18
N PRO A 41 -1.31 61.94 54.03
CA PRO A 41 -1.75 63.33 54.25
C PRO A 41 -1.62 64.14 52.95
N TRP A 42 -2.59 65.02 52.67
CA TRP A 42 -2.60 65.87 51.48
C TRP A 42 -1.39 66.80 51.49
N THR A 43 -0.33 66.45 50.77
CA THR A 43 0.84 67.30 50.57
C THR A 43 0.69 68.09 49.28
N SER A 44 0.82 69.43 49.37
CA SER A 44 0.77 70.35 48.23
C SER A 44 2.06 70.39 47.41
N ASN A 45 3.05 69.55 47.75
CA ASN A 45 4.39 69.57 47.14
C ASN A 45 4.53 68.47 46.07
N PRO A 46 4.55 68.82 44.77
CA PRO A 46 4.60 67.85 43.66
C PRO A 46 5.80 66.90 43.69
N SER A 47 6.93 67.32 44.28
CA SER A 47 8.14 66.51 44.36
C SER A 47 7.99 65.26 45.23
N ALA A 48 7.17 65.31 46.28
CA ALA A 48 6.90 64.13 47.14
C ALA A 48 6.10 63.05 46.40
N TRP A 49 5.22 63.46 45.48
CA TRP A 49 4.46 62.56 44.61
C TRP A 49 5.36 61.87 43.58
N GLY A 50 6.35 62.58 43.06
CA GLY A 50 7.41 62.00 42.21
C GLY A 50 8.17 60.89 42.93
N SER A 51 8.70 61.17 44.13
CA SER A 51 9.48 60.20 44.90
C SER A 51 8.68 58.97 45.35
N PHE A 52 7.38 59.13 45.66
CA PHE A 52 6.49 57.99 45.94
C PHE A 52 6.23 57.14 44.69
N GLY A 53 6.00 57.79 43.55
CA GLY A 53 5.88 57.12 42.25
C GLY A 53 7.13 56.32 41.90
N ASP A 54 8.32 56.87 42.17
CA ASP A 54 9.60 56.21 41.94
C ASP A 54 9.78 54.98 42.86
N TYR A 55 9.38 55.06 44.13
CA TYR A 55 9.42 53.92 45.06
C TYR A 55 8.48 52.79 44.63
N MET A 56 7.23 53.13 44.31
CA MET A 56 6.24 52.14 43.84
C MET A 56 6.64 51.56 42.49
N GLY A 57 7.09 52.38 41.54
CA GLY A 57 7.60 51.93 40.24
C GLY A 57 8.82 51.02 40.39
N GLY A 58 9.72 51.34 41.33
CA GLY A 58 10.90 50.54 41.65
C GLY A 58 10.58 49.16 42.24
N LEU A 59 9.47 49.01 42.96
CA LEU A 59 9.03 47.72 43.51
C LEU A 59 8.14 46.93 42.53
N LEU A 60 7.25 47.62 41.81
CA LEU A 60 6.29 47.00 40.91
C LEU A 60 6.92 46.50 39.60
N ASN A 61 7.88 47.23 39.04
CA ASN A 61 8.54 46.80 37.80
C ASN A 61 9.21 45.42 37.97
N PRO A 62 10.09 45.19 38.97
CA PRO A 62 10.70 43.88 39.17
C PRO A 62 9.67 42.76 39.44
N ALA A 63 8.60 43.05 40.18
CA ALA A 63 7.54 42.08 40.46
C ALA A 63 6.78 41.67 39.18
N VAL A 64 6.37 42.64 38.36
CA VAL A 64 5.69 42.40 37.08
C VAL A 64 6.63 41.73 36.08
N SER A 65 7.90 42.15 36.01
CA SER A 65 8.91 41.53 35.15
C SER A 65 9.15 40.06 35.51
N THR A 66 9.22 39.73 36.80
CA THR A 66 9.37 38.34 37.26
C THR A 66 8.16 37.49 36.89
N LEU A 67 6.94 38.01 37.08
CA LEU A 67 5.71 37.33 36.67
C LEU A 67 5.67 37.10 35.16
N THR A 68 6.06 38.11 34.38
CA THR A 68 6.12 38.04 32.92
C THR A 68 7.12 36.98 32.47
N LEU A 69 8.29 36.90 33.12
CA LEU A 69 9.28 35.88 32.84
C LEU A 69 8.75 34.47 33.13
N VAL A 70 8.04 34.27 34.26
CA VAL A 70 7.42 32.98 34.60
C VAL A 70 6.38 32.57 33.57
N VAL A 71 5.53 33.51 33.12
CA VAL A 71 4.54 33.25 32.06
C VAL A 71 5.24 32.92 30.74
N ALA A 72 6.27 33.67 30.35
CA ALA A 72 7.03 33.43 29.13
C ALA A 72 7.69 32.05 29.12
N ILE A 73 8.30 31.63 30.24
CA ILE A 73 8.90 30.30 30.39
C ILE A 73 7.83 29.21 30.24
N LYS A 74 6.64 29.41 30.83
CA LYS A 74 5.52 28.46 30.68
C LYS A 74 5.03 28.36 29.24
N VAL A 75 4.84 29.50 28.56
CA VAL A 75 4.43 29.52 27.15
C VAL A 75 5.46 28.81 26.28
N TRP A 76 6.75 29.07 26.51
CA TRP A 76 7.82 28.39 25.77
C TRP A 76 7.86 26.88 26.02
N ALA A 77 7.65 26.44 27.26
CA ALA A 77 7.57 25.02 27.59
C ALA A 77 6.37 24.35 26.88
N GLN A 78 5.20 25.00 26.88
CA GLN A 78 4.01 24.56 26.17
C GLN A 78 4.25 24.48 24.66
N GLN A 79 4.83 25.52 24.05
CA GLN A 79 5.17 25.55 22.63
C GLN A 79 6.12 24.42 22.22
N ARG A 80 7.08 24.06 23.09
CA ARG A 80 7.97 22.92 22.85
C ARG A 80 7.23 21.60 22.86
N GLU A 81 6.29 21.41 23.79
CA GLU A 81 5.47 20.20 23.87
C GLU A 81 4.59 20.05 22.62
N GLU A 82 3.86 21.11 22.25
CA GLU A 82 3.03 21.14 21.03
C GLU A 82 3.84 20.88 19.76
N LEU A 83 5.07 21.42 19.67
CA LEU A 83 5.97 21.17 18.54
C LEU A 83 6.39 19.70 18.48
N GLU A 84 6.71 19.08 19.61
CA GLU A 84 7.07 17.66 19.65
C GLU A 84 5.87 16.76 19.30
N GLU A 85 4.67 17.08 19.77
CA GLU A 85 3.44 16.38 19.36
C GLU A 85 3.16 16.55 17.86
N THR A 86 3.30 17.77 17.34
CA THR A 86 3.12 18.06 15.91
C THR A 86 4.13 17.29 15.06
N LYS A 87 5.41 17.23 15.48
CA LYS A 87 6.43 16.45 14.78
C LYS A 87 6.09 14.97 14.76
N ARG A 88 5.60 14.42 15.88
CA ARG A 88 5.17 13.00 15.96
C ARG A 88 4.00 12.74 15.02
N ALA A 89 2.96 13.56 15.07
CA ALA A 89 1.81 13.44 14.17
C ALA A 89 2.20 13.55 12.68
N LEU A 90 3.11 14.47 12.33
CA LEU A 90 3.62 14.61 10.97
C LEU A 90 4.43 13.39 10.53
N LYS A 91 5.21 12.79 11.44
CA LYS A 91 5.96 11.56 11.16
C LYS A 91 5.01 10.40 10.87
N ASP A 92 4.02 10.19 11.73
CA ASP A 92 3.02 9.13 11.57
C ASP A 92 2.19 9.33 10.28
N GLN A 93 1.86 10.58 9.96
CA GLN A 93 1.20 10.93 8.71
C GLN A 93 2.08 10.67 7.48
N ALA A 94 3.38 10.97 7.56
CA ALA A 94 4.32 10.71 6.47
C ALA A 94 4.49 9.21 6.21
N GLU A 95 4.59 8.39 7.27
CA GLU A 95 4.66 6.93 7.18
C GLU A 95 3.38 6.36 6.54
N THR A 96 2.21 6.80 7.00
CA THR A 96 0.92 6.40 6.42
C THR A 96 0.79 6.81 4.95
N ALA A 97 1.21 8.03 4.61
CA ALA A 97 1.19 8.53 3.24
C ALA A 97 2.14 7.75 2.32
N GLN A 98 3.30 7.32 2.83
CA GLN A 98 4.21 6.45 2.09
C GLN A 98 3.60 5.08 1.83
N ALA A 99 2.99 4.45 2.85
CA ALA A 99 2.28 3.19 2.67
C ALA A 99 1.19 3.29 1.59
N ASN A 100 0.32 4.30 1.69
CA ASN A 100 -0.74 4.54 0.71
C ASN A 100 -0.20 4.79 -0.72
N ARG A 101 0.92 5.50 -0.86
CA ARG A 101 1.58 5.71 -2.16
C ARG A 101 2.08 4.41 -2.78
N ARG A 102 2.61 3.50 -1.97
CA ARG A 102 3.07 2.18 -2.43
C ARG A 102 1.90 1.33 -2.90
N GLU A 103 0.81 1.31 -2.14
CA GLU A 103 -0.43 0.62 -2.53
C GLU A 103 -1.02 1.20 -3.82
N GLN A 104 -1.11 2.52 -3.94
CA GLN A 104 -1.62 3.18 -5.14
C GLN A 104 -0.78 2.82 -6.37
N ARG A 105 0.55 2.85 -6.25
CA ARG A 105 1.44 2.47 -7.36
C ARG A 105 1.22 1.03 -7.82
N PHE A 106 0.94 0.10 -6.90
CA PHE A 106 0.57 -1.26 -7.29
C PHE A 106 -0.75 -1.30 -8.08
N PHE A 107 -1.77 -0.56 -7.62
CA PHE A 107 -3.04 -0.46 -8.35
C PHE A 107 -2.89 0.19 -9.73
N ASP A 108 -2.01 1.18 -9.85
CA ASP A 108 -1.66 1.81 -11.14
C ASP A 108 -1.01 0.78 -12.09
N LEU A 109 -0.09 -0.07 -11.59
CA LEU A 109 0.49 -1.16 -12.39
C LEU A 109 -0.58 -2.19 -12.82
N MET A 110 -1.53 -2.50 -11.93
CA MET A 110 -2.65 -3.37 -12.26
C MET A 110 -3.56 -2.75 -13.34
N GLN A 111 -3.73 -1.43 -13.33
CA GLN A 111 -4.44 -0.70 -14.38
C GLN A 111 -3.69 -0.78 -15.72
N VAL A 112 -2.37 -0.64 -15.72
CA VAL A 112 -1.54 -0.84 -16.92
C VAL A 112 -1.73 -2.25 -17.48
N TYR A 113 -1.73 -3.28 -16.62
CA TYR A 113 -2.05 -4.66 -17.04
C TYR A 113 -3.44 -4.77 -17.69
N GLN A 114 -4.47 -4.16 -17.09
CA GLN A 114 -5.81 -4.17 -17.67
C GLN A 114 -5.85 -3.45 -19.02
N GLN A 115 -5.13 -2.33 -19.17
CA GLN A 115 -5.03 -1.60 -20.43
C GLN A 115 -4.35 -2.44 -21.52
N THR A 116 -3.21 -3.07 -21.22
CA THR A 116 -2.54 -4.00 -22.13
C THR A 116 -3.43 -5.19 -22.49
N LEU A 117 -4.22 -5.69 -21.55
CA LEU A 117 -5.20 -6.73 -21.85
C LEU A 117 -6.28 -6.22 -22.82
N HIS A 118 -6.75 -4.99 -22.65
CA HIS A 118 -7.75 -4.39 -23.52
C HIS A 118 -7.27 -4.08 -24.94
N THR A 119 -5.95 -4.05 -25.20
CA THR A 119 -5.42 -3.89 -26.57
C THR A 119 -5.62 -5.14 -27.42
N PHE A 120 -5.85 -6.31 -26.81
CA PHE A 120 -6.23 -7.50 -27.56
C PHE A 120 -7.63 -7.34 -28.14
N GLN A 121 -7.74 -7.53 -29.45
CA GLN A 121 -8.99 -7.47 -30.21
C GLN A 121 -9.23 -8.81 -30.90
N GLY A 122 -10.48 -9.28 -30.87
CA GLY A 122 -10.88 -10.52 -31.51
C GLY A 122 -12.26 -10.37 -32.13
N THR A 123 -12.42 -10.87 -33.35
CA THR A 123 -13.71 -10.85 -34.06
C THR A 123 -14.32 -12.23 -34.03
N THR A 124 -15.55 -12.34 -33.54
CA THR A 124 -16.29 -13.60 -33.56
C THR A 124 -16.68 -13.97 -34.99
N GLY A 125 -17.00 -15.24 -35.25
CA GLY A 125 -17.50 -15.67 -36.56
C GLY A 125 -18.80 -14.98 -37.02
N ARG A 126 -19.49 -14.25 -36.12
CA ARG A 126 -20.68 -13.45 -36.43
C ARG A 126 -20.37 -11.99 -36.78
N GLY A 127 -19.10 -11.59 -36.76
CA GLY A 127 -18.67 -10.21 -37.03
C GLY A 127 -18.60 -9.31 -35.79
N ASP A 128 -19.00 -9.79 -34.61
CA ASP A 128 -18.91 -8.99 -33.37
C ASP A 128 -17.45 -8.86 -32.94
N SER A 129 -16.98 -7.61 -32.77
CA SER A 129 -15.67 -7.31 -32.19
C SER A 129 -15.74 -7.35 -30.66
N ARG A 130 -14.75 -8.00 -30.04
CA ARG A 130 -14.58 -8.11 -28.59
C ARG A 130 -13.15 -7.71 -28.22
N ASN A 131 -12.99 -7.10 -27.05
CA ASN A 131 -11.70 -6.65 -26.52
C ASN A 131 -11.41 -7.29 -25.16
N GLY A 132 -10.14 -7.42 -24.79
CA GLY A 132 -9.76 -7.90 -23.46
C GLY A 132 -9.77 -9.43 -23.32
N LYS A 133 -10.24 -9.93 -22.17
CA LYS A 133 -10.31 -11.37 -21.87
C LYS A 133 -11.06 -12.19 -22.95
N PRO A 134 -12.23 -11.75 -23.45
CA PRO A 134 -12.91 -12.48 -24.52
C PRO A 134 -12.14 -12.47 -25.84
N ALA A 135 -11.35 -11.41 -26.12
CA ALA A 135 -10.50 -11.36 -27.31
C ALA A 135 -9.37 -12.40 -27.25
N LEU A 136 -8.76 -12.60 -26.08
CA LEU A 136 -7.78 -13.66 -25.88
C LEU A 136 -8.39 -15.05 -26.04
N ASP A 137 -9.63 -15.25 -25.61
CA ASP A 137 -10.34 -16.52 -25.80
C ASP A 137 -10.63 -16.78 -27.29
N ILE A 138 -11.08 -15.76 -28.02
CA ILE A 138 -11.25 -15.81 -29.49
C ILE A 138 -9.91 -16.06 -30.18
N TRP A 139 -8.85 -15.37 -29.75
CA TRP A 139 -7.51 -15.57 -30.29
C TRP A 139 -7.08 -17.02 -30.08
N LEU A 140 -7.18 -17.56 -28.86
CA LEU A 140 -6.78 -18.93 -28.55
C LEU A 140 -7.56 -19.95 -29.38
N THR A 141 -8.88 -19.77 -29.50
CA THR A 141 -9.75 -20.66 -30.28
C THR A 141 -9.52 -20.53 -31.79
N SER A 142 -9.15 -19.34 -32.28
CA SER A 142 -8.80 -19.12 -33.69
C SER A 142 -7.49 -19.80 -34.11
N GLN A 143 -6.57 -20.01 -33.16
CA GLN A 143 -5.37 -20.79 -33.38
C GLN A 143 -5.76 -22.27 -33.48
N LYS A 144 -6.19 -22.75 -34.66
CA LYS A 144 -6.73 -24.12 -34.88
C LYS A 144 -5.91 -25.23 -34.20
N GLN A 145 -4.58 -25.08 -34.14
CA GLN A 145 -3.69 -26.01 -33.43
C GLN A 145 -3.79 -25.84 -31.90
N LEU A 146 -3.55 -24.64 -31.35
CA LEU A 146 -3.61 -24.41 -29.89
C LEU A 146 -5.04 -24.56 -29.33
N GLY A 147 -6.03 -23.93 -29.95
CA GLY A 147 -7.43 -23.94 -29.54
C GLY A 147 -8.13 -25.28 -29.74
N GLY A 148 -7.80 -26.01 -30.80
CA GLY A 148 -8.32 -27.36 -31.03
C GLY A 148 -7.82 -28.37 -30.00
N MET A 149 -6.60 -28.20 -29.49
CA MET A 149 -5.94 -29.16 -28.59
C MET A 149 -6.14 -28.79 -27.11
N ILE A 150 -6.19 -27.50 -26.76
CA ILE A 150 -6.66 -27.03 -25.45
C ILE A 150 -8.18 -27.23 -25.32
N GLY A 151 -8.95 -27.05 -26.41
CA GLY A 151 -10.41 -27.12 -26.42
C GLY A 151 -11.01 -28.53 -26.54
N SER A 152 -10.37 -29.48 -27.22
CA SER A 152 -10.94 -30.83 -27.38
C SER A 152 -10.93 -31.67 -26.10
N GLU A 153 -10.05 -31.35 -25.14
CA GLU A 153 -9.89 -32.11 -23.90
C GLU A 153 -10.31 -31.30 -22.66
N ALA A 154 -10.15 -29.97 -22.65
CA ALA A 154 -10.59 -29.14 -21.52
C ALA A 154 -12.12 -28.90 -21.46
N LEU A 155 -12.87 -29.35 -22.48
CA LEU A 155 -14.34 -29.41 -22.52
C LEU A 155 -14.91 -30.84 -22.42
N ARG A 156 -14.11 -31.89 -22.67
CA ARG A 156 -14.52 -33.29 -22.54
C ARG A 156 -13.73 -33.95 -21.42
N GLY A 157 -14.14 -33.68 -20.19
CA GLY A 157 -13.65 -34.43 -19.04
C GLY A 157 -13.73 -35.94 -19.32
N ARG A 158 -12.61 -36.63 -19.02
CA ARG A 158 -12.36 -38.08 -19.10
C ARG A 158 -11.84 -38.56 -20.46
N LEU A 159 -10.52 -38.61 -20.60
CA LEU A 159 -9.87 -39.59 -21.47
C LEU A 159 -9.50 -40.84 -20.66
N ASN A 160 -9.84 -41.97 -21.25
CA ASN A 160 -9.63 -43.32 -20.72
C ASN A 160 -8.12 -43.66 -20.81
N PRO A 161 -7.43 -44.01 -19.70
CA PRO A 161 -5.97 -44.14 -19.66
C PRO A 161 -5.37 -45.35 -20.41
N GLU A 162 -6.18 -46.22 -21.02
CA GLU A 162 -5.70 -47.48 -21.62
C GLU A 162 -5.36 -47.41 -23.11
N ALA A 163 -5.51 -46.27 -23.79
CA ALA A 163 -5.16 -46.19 -25.20
C ALA A 163 -3.70 -45.76 -25.39
N THR A 164 -2.81 -46.70 -25.70
CA THR A 164 -1.42 -46.43 -26.16
C THR A 164 -1.37 -45.48 -27.38
N ARG A 165 -2.48 -45.37 -28.15
CA ARG A 165 -2.67 -44.35 -29.20
C ARG A 165 -2.86 -42.93 -28.64
N ALA A 166 -3.48 -42.76 -27.47
CA ALA A 166 -3.71 -41.45 -26.85
C ALA A 166 -2.39 -40.80 -26.41
N GLN A 167 -1.40 -41.57 -25.93
CA GLN A 167 -0.06 -41.07 -25.59
C GLN A 167 0.75 -40.65 -26.83
N ALA A 168 0.72 -41.41 -27.92
CA ALA A 168 1.39 -41.02 -29.18
C ALA A 168 0.74 -39.78 -29.84
N HIS A 169 -0.56 -39.56 -29.62
CA HIS A 169 -1.23 -38.31 -29.95
C HIS A 169 -0.86 -37.18 -28.97
N LEU A 170 -0.55 -37.51 -27.71
CA LEU A 170 -0.12 -36.58 -26.67
C LEU A 170 1.26 -35.94 -26.99
N ASP A 171 2.25 -36.77 -27.30
CA ASP A 171 3.61 -36.28 -27.57
C ASP A 171 3.67 -35.46 -28.86
N ASN A 172 2.92 -35.87 -29.89
CA ASN A 172 2.84 -35.14 -31.16
C ASN A 172 2.16 -33.77 -31.05
N TRP A 173 1.21 -33.55 -30.12
CA TRP A 173 0.60 -32.23 -29.98
C TRP A 173 1.49 -31.25 -29.22
N ILE A 174 2.26 -31.75 -28.24
CA ILE A 174 3.16 -30.93 -27.45
C ILE A 174 4.19 -30.27 -28.36
N ASP A 175 4.83 -31.07 -29.21
CA ASP A 175 5.81 -30.56 -30.17
C ASP A 175 5.20 -29.55 -31.15
N GLN A 176 3.97 -29.78 -31.61
CA GLN A 176 3.26 -28.83 -32.47
C GLN A 176 2.89 -27.54 -31.74
N ALA A 177 2.47 -27.61 -30.48
CA ALA A 177 2.14 -26.45 -29.66
C ALA A 177 3.39 -25.60 -29.39
N ILE A 178 4.52 -26.23 -29.06
CA ILE A 178 5.82 -25.56 -28.88
C ILE A 178 6.27 -24.91 -30.20
N GLN A 179 6.21 -25.63 -31.32
CA GLN A 179 6.59 -25.08 -32.62
C GLN A 179 5.70 -23.91 -33.04
N HIS A 180 4.40 -23.98 -32.77
CA HIS A 180 3.48 -22.89 -33.06
C HIS A 180 3.68 -21.69 -32.14
N TRP A 181 3.98 -21.91 -30.86
CA TRP A 181 4.30 -20.86 -29.89
C TRP A 181 5.56 -20.09 -30.27
N LYS A 182 6.59 -20.79 -30.77
CA LYS A 182 7.85 -20.19 -31.25
C LYS A 182 7.72 -19.39 -32.55
N LYS A 183 6.53 -19.28 -33.14
CA LYS A 183 6.34 -18.44 -34.34
C LYS A 183 6.39 -16.96 -33.94
N PRO A 184 7.15 -16.11 -34.67
CA PRO A 184 7.37 -14.72 -34.29
C PRO A 184 6.09 -13.92 -33.99
N TYR A 185 5.04 -14.12 -34.79
CA TYR A 185 3.78 -13.39 -34.59
C TYR A 185 3.04 -13.74 -33.29
N VAL A 186 3.19 -14.97 -32.77
CA VAL A 186 2.56 -15.38 -31.50
C VAL A 186 3.32 -14.77 -30.35
N GLU A 187 4.64 -14.89 -30.41
CA GLU A 187 5.56 -14.39 -29.41
C GLU A 187 5.46 -12.85 -29.30
N ASP A 188 5.49 -12.12 -30.41
CA ASP A 188 5.39 -10.66 -30.42
C ASP A 188 4.04 -10.16 -29.87
N SER A 189 2.95 -10.89 -30.13
CA SER A 189 1.61 -10.51 -29.68
C SER A 189 1.44 -10.65 -28.16
N LEU A 190 2.08 -11.64 -27.54
CA LEU A 190 1.89 -11.97 -26.12
C LEU A 190 3.05 -11.53 -25.22
N ASN A 191 4.25 -11.33 -25.75
CA ASN A 191 5.44 -10.97 -24.96
C ASN A 191 5.25 -9.67 -24.19
N HIS A 192 4.68 -8.63 -24.83
CA HIS A 192 4.43 -7.38 -24.13
C HIS A 192 3.50 -7.57 -22.92
N TYR A 193 2.44 -8.36 -23.10
CA TYR A 193 1.49 -8.69 -22.02
C TYR A 193 2.16 -9.46 -20.87
N PHE A 194 2.96 -10.48 -21.16
CA PHE A 194 3.66 -11.24 -20.11
C PHE A 194 4.76 -10.43 -19.41
N ARG A 195 5.44 -9.52 -20.11
CA ARG A 195 6.39 -8.58 -19.49
C ARG A 195 5.72 -7.65 -18.50
N VAL A 196 4.48 -7.21 -18.77
CA VAL A 196 3.70 -6.43 -17.80
C VAL A 196 3.35 -7.27 -16.57
N ILE A 197 2.94 -8.54 -16.75
CA ILE A 197 2.73 -9.46 -15.62
C ILE A 197 4.01 -9.63 -14.81
N PHE A 198 5.13 -9.93 -15.45
CA PHE A 198 6.43 -10.07 -14.80
C PHE A 198 6.80 -8.81 -14.02
N ARG A 199 6.60 -7.62 -14.61
CA ARG A 199 6.88 -6.34 -13.97
C ARG A 199 6.01 -6.13 -12.72
N ILE A 200 4.72 -6.47 -12.76
CA ILE A 200 3.85 -6.40 -11.59
C ILE A 200 4.35 -7.31 -10.47
N LEU A 201 4.70 -8.55 -10.80
CA LEU A 201 5.15 -9.52 -9.81
C LEU A 201 6.49 -9.12 -9.19
N HIS A 202 7.44 -8.66 -10.01
CA HIS A 202 8.75 -8.20 -9.56
C HIS A 202 8.65 -6.91 -8.74
N ASP A 203 7.94 -5.87 -9.23
CA ASP A 203 7.84 -4.60 -8.51
C ASP A 203 7.04 -4.73 -7.21
N ALA A 204 6.16 -5.73 -7.09
CA ALA A 204 5.42 -5.97 -5.86
C ALA A 204 6.32 -6.39 -4.68
N GLU A 205 7.45 -7.05 -4.94
CA GLU A 205 8.41 -7.41 -3.88
C GLU A 205 9.02 -6.17 -3.24
N ASP A 206 9.47 -5.22 -4.06
CA ASP A 206 10.09 -3.97 -3.60
C ASP A 206 9.07 -2.97 -3.05
N LEU A 207 7.86 -2.92 -3.64
CA LEU A 207 6.87 -1.90 -3.29
C LEU A 207 6.09 -2.22 -2.02
N LEU A 208 5.75 -3.48 -1.77
CA LEU A 208 4.69 -3.84 -0.81
C LEU A 208 5.20 -4.56 0.44
N GLU A 209 6.51 -4.73 0.60
CA GLU A 209 7.19 -5.27 1.79
C GLU A 209 6.44 -6.49 2.41
N GLN A 210 5.70 -6.26 3.50
CA GLN A 210 4.98 -7.28 4.27
C GLN A 210 3.64 -7.69 3.63
N ASP A 211 2.98 -6.78 2.91
CA ASP A 211 1.65 -6.99 2.32
C ASP A 211 1.69 -7.57 0.90
N ARG A 212 2.88 -7.79 0.31
CA ARG A 212 3.04 -8.26 -1.07
C ARG A 212 2.17 -9.48 -1.41
N HIS A 213 2.09 -10.47 -0.53
CA HIS A 213 1.28 -11.68 -0.76
C HIS A 213 -0.21 -11.37 -0.84
N ARG A 214 -0.71 -10.39 -0.08
CA ARG A 214 -2.12 -9.97 -0.11
C ARG A 214 -2.46 -9.34 -1.46
N PHE A 215 -1.62 -8.43 -1.94
CA PHE A 215 -1.83 -7.76 -3.22
C PHE A 215 -1.65 -8.68 -4.42
N ILE A 216 -0.66 -9.58 -4.40
CA ILE A 216 -0.49 -10.57 -5.47
C ILE A 216 -1.65 -11.56 -5.51
N ARG A 217 -2.27 -11.88 -4.37
CA ARG A 217 -3.54 -12.65 -4.36
C ARG A 217 -4.68 -11.91 -5.06
N ILE A 218 -4.77 -10.58 -4.90
CA ILE A 218 -5.76 -9.76 -5.62
C ILE A 218 -5.47 -9.80 -7.12
N PHE A 219 -4.21 -9.60 -7.52
CA PHE A 219 -3.81 -9.70 -8.93
C PHE A 219 -4.12 -11.08 -9.53
N ARG A 220 -3.74 -12.17 -8.84
CA ARG A 220 -4.01 -13.54 -9.30
C ARG A 220 -5.50 -13.82 -9.46
N ALA A 221 -6.37 -13.23 -8.63
CA ALA A 221 -7.81 -13.36 -8.76
C ALA A 221 -8.38 -12.69 -10.02
N GLN A 222 -7.63 -11.78 -10.65
CA GLN A 222 -8.01 -11.16 -11.92
C GLN A 222 -7.71 -12.05 -13.13
N LEU A 223 -6.76 -12.98 -13.04
CA LEU A 223 -6.35 -13.82 -14.17
C LEU A 223 -7.49 -14.77 -14.57
N SER A 224 -7.93 -14.69 -15.83
CA SER A 224 -8.91 -15.62 -16.39
C SER A 224 -8.32 -16.99 -16.69
N ARG A 225 -9.19 -17.97 -16.96
CA ARG A 225 -8.79 -19.32 -17.37
C ARG A 225 -7.83 -19.30 -18.55
N THR A 226 -8.16 -18.53 -19.59
CA THR A 226 -7.35 -18.41 -20.81
C THR A 226 -6.00 -17.78 -20.51
N GLU A 227 -5.96 -16.72 -19.69
CA GLU A 227 -4.71 -16.08 -19.28
C GLU A 227 -3.81 -17.04 -18.49
N LEU A 228 -4.36 -17.83 -17.57
CA LEU A 228 -3.60 -18.83 -16.82
C LEU A 228 -3.00 -19.92 -17.72
N LEU A 229 -3.74 -20.36 -18.75
CA LEU A 229 -3.25 -21.34 -19.73
C LEU A 229 -2.09 -20.78 -20.55
N LEU A 230 -2.26 -19.56 -21.08
CA LEU A 230 -1.22 -18.87 -21.85
C LEU A 230 0.01 -18.57 -21.00
N LEU A 231 -0.19 -18.16 -19.74
CA LEU A 231 0.87 -17.92 -18.77
C LEU A 231 1.64 -19.21 -18.45
N GLY A 232 0.94 -20.33 -18.28
CA GLY A 232 1.57 -21.64 -18.09
C GLY A 232 2.47 -22.04 -19.27
N LEU A 233 1.99 -21.82 -20.50
CA LEU A 233 2.79 -22.05 -21.71
C LEU A 233 4.00 -21.11 -21.79
N ASN A 234 3.83 -19.83 -21.49
CA ASN A 234 4.93 -18.87 -21.49
C ASN A 234 6.03 -19.27 -20.48
N LEU A 235 5.64 -19.62 -19.24
CA LEU A 235 6.55 -20.06 -18.19
C LEU A 235 7.36 -21.30 -18.58
N TRP A 236 6.79 -22.19 -19.38
CA TRP A 236 7.39 -23.45 -19.77
C TRP A 236 8.28 -23.33 -21.03
N ILE A 237 7.80 -22.63 -22.06
CA ILE A 237 8.40 -22.63 -23.40
C ILE A 237 9.43 -21.50 -23.58
N THR A 238 9.13 -20.31 -23.08
CA THR A 238 9.89 -19.09 -23.40
C THR A 238 10.98 -18.84 -22.36
N GLU A 239 12.18 -18.44 -22.79
CA GLU A 239 13.29 -18.09 -21.87
C GLU A 239 12.91 -16.97 -20.89
N GLU A 240 12.15 -15.96 -21.33
CA GLU A 240 11.62 -14.91 -20.46
C GLU A 240 10.67 -15.46 -19.41
N GLY A 241 9.83 -16.45 -19.77
CA GLY A 241 8.93 -17.11 -18.83
C GLY A 241 9.69 -17.95 -17.81
N GLN A 242 10.77 -18.62 -18.22
CA GLN A 242 11.64 -19.36 -17.29
C GLN A 242 12.25 -18.45 -16.22
N LYS A 243 12.64 -17.22 -16.58
CA LYS A 243 13.12 -16.20 -15.62
C LYS A 243 12.04 -15.75 -14.62
N MET A 244 10.76 -15.84 -14.99
CA MET A 244 9.63 -15.53 -14.12
C MET A 244 9.27 -16.67 -13.15
N GLN A 245 9.75 -17.90 -13.38
CA GLN A 245 9.39 -19.06 -12.56
C GLN A 245 9.69 -18.91 -11.06
N PRO A 246 10.83 -18.36 -10.60
CA PRO A 246 11.10 -18.23 -9.17
C PRO A 246 10.05 -17.38 -8.45
N ILE A 247 9.68 -16.24 -9.04
CA ILE A 247 8.65 -15.33 -8.52
C ILE A 247 7.27 -16.00 -8.61
N ALA A 248 6.98 -16.69 -9.72
CA ALA A 248 5.73 -17.45 -9.88
C ALA A 248 5.58 -18.58 -8.85
N CYS A 249 6.69 -19.22 -8.43
CA CYS A 249 6.72 -20.22 -7.36
C CYS A 249 6.39 -19.60 -6.00
N GLU A 250 6.98 -18.43 -5.68
CA GLU A 250 6.74 -17.75 -4.39
C GLU A 250 5.24 -17.50 -4.16
N TYR A 251 4.55 -17.07 -5.21
CA TYR A 251 3.14 -16.69 -5.15
C TYR A 251 2.16 -17.82 -5.50
N GLY A 252 2.64 -18.94 -6.03
CA GLY A 252 1.81 -20.00 -6.58
C GLY A 252 0.88 -19.49 -7.67
N LEU A 253 1.46 -18.85 -8.70
CA LEU A 253 0.72 -18.09 -9.71
C LEU A 253 -0.30 -18.94 -10.47
N LEU A 254 0.02 -20.22 -10.76
CA LEU A 254 -0.84 -21.16 -11.49
C LEU A 254 -1.75 -21.99 -10.57
N LYS A 255 -1.95 -21.60 -9.30
CA LYS A 255 -2.80 -22.32 -8.35
C LYS A 255 -4.21 -22.65 -8.87
N HIS A 256 -4.79 -21.74 -9.65
CA HIS A 256 -6.15 -21.85 -10.18
C HIS A 256 -6.19 -22.31 -11.64
N LEU A 257 -5.07 -22.81 -12.19
CA LEU A 257 -5.03 -23.37 -13.53
C LEU A 257 -6.07 -24.51 -13.62
N PRO A 258 -6.96 -24.52 -14.64
CA PRO A 258 -7.97 -25.57 -14.76
C PRO A 258 -7.31 -26.95 -14.92
N GLN A 259 -7.98 -27.99 -14.41
CA GLN A 259 -7.57 -29.36 -14.68
C GLN A 259 -7.80 -29.67 -16.17
N CYS A 260 -6.71 -29.95 -16.87
CA CYS A 260 -6.68 -30.27 -18.30
C CYS A 260 -5.35 -30.95 -18.62
N ASN A 261 -5.25 -31.60 -19.77
CA ASN A 261 -4.03 -32.30 -20.18
C ASN A 261 -2.80 -31.39 -20.21
N LEU A 262 -2.97 -30.11 -20.57
CA LEU A 262 -1.89 -29.12 -20.48
C LEU A 262 -1.40 -28.94 -19.03
N ARG A 263 -2.29 -28.91 -18.04
CA ARG A 263 -1.89 -28.83 -16.64
C ARG A 263 -1.12 -30.09 -16.23
N ASP A 264 -1.55 -31.27 -16.65
CA ASP A 264 -0.85 -32.52 -16.33
C ASP A 264 0.56 -32.58 -16.94
N VAL A 265 0.75 -31.99 -18.12
CA VAL A 265 2.08 -31.82 -18.73
C VAL A 265 2.91 -30.80 -17.96
N LEU A 266 2.36 -29.61 -17.68
CA LEU A 266 3.06 -28.57 -16.95
C LEU A 266 3.42 -29.00 -15.51
N GLU A 267 2.62 -29.84 -14.86
CA GLU A 267 2.92 -30.37 -13.52
C GLU A 267 4.10 -31.36 -13.50
N LYS A 268 4.49 -31.92 -14.66
CA LYS A 268 5.70 -32.77 -14.78
C LYS A 268 6.98 -31.95 -14.89
N ASP A 269 6.91 -30.83 -15.61
CA ASP A 269 8.10 -30.07 -16.00
C ASP A 269 8.31 -28.79 -15.19
N LEU A 270 7.24 -28.18 -14.63
CA LEU A 270 7.32 -26.99 -13.79
C LEU A 270 7.35 -27.35 -12.30
N PRO A 271 8.00 -26.53 -11.45
CA PRO A 271 8.02 -26.76 -10.01
C PRO A 271 6.62 -26.82 -9.38
N PRO A 272 6.36 -27.73 -8.42
CA PRO A 272 5.05 -27.88 -7.79
C PRO A 272 4.58 -26.61 -7.04
N LEU A 273 5.53 -25.79 -6.60
CA LEU A 273 5.29 -24.52 -5.92
C LEU A 273 4.53 -23.52 -6.81
N VAL A 274 4.76 -23.52 -8.14
CA VAL A 274 4.03 -22.65 -9.09
C VAL A 274 2.52 -22.90 -9.05
N PHE A 275 2.10 -24.14 -8.76
CA PHE A 275 0.71 -24.53 -8.62
C PHE A 275 0.15 -24.32 -7.20
N GLY A 276 0.92 -23.65 -6.32
CA GLY A 276 0.52 -23.36 -4.94
C GLY A 276 0.55 -24.58 -4.02
N ARG A 277 1.24 -25.66 -4.40
CA ARG A 277 1.40 -26.87 -3.58
C ARG A 277 2.50 -26.70 -2.53
N ARG A 278 2.31 -25.83 -1.54
CA ARG A 278 3.24 -25.66 -0.40
C ARG A 278 3.38 -26.90 0.51
N PHE A 279 2.48 -27.88 0.39
CA PHE A 279 2.40 -29.05 1.27
C PHE A 279 3.01 -30.35 0.69
N ALA A 280 3.41 -30.38 -0.59
CA ALA A 280 3.92 -31.61 -1.21
C ALA A 280 5.38 -31.92 -0.83
N GLU A 281 6.20 -30.90 -0.56
CA GLU A 281 7.62 -31.07 -0.21
C GLU A 281 7.84 -31.53 1.24
N ILE A 282 6.91 -31.23 2.16
CA ILE A 282 7.02 -31.65 3.57
C ILE A 282 6.81 -33.18 3.71
N LYS A 283 6.06 -33.81 2.79
CA LYS A 283 5.88 -35.27 2.79
C LYS A 283 6.98 -36.04 2.06
N ALA A 284 7.62 -35.45 1.04
CA ALA A 284 8.70 -36.10 0.27
C ALA A 284 10.08 -36.00 0.96
N SER A 285 10.26 -35.06 1.89
CA SER A 285 11.46 -34.95 2.72
C SER A 285 11.36 -35.73 4.04
N GLN A 286 10.22 -36.37 4.31
CA GLN A 286 9.94 -37.17 5.51
C GLN A 286 9.58 -38.64 5.19
N SER A 287 9.70 -39.06 3.92
CA SER A 287 9.53 -40.44 3.45
C SER A 287 10.82 -40.95 2.84
#